data_AF-A0A5M3MTF2-F1
#
_entry.id   AF-A0A5M3MTF2-F1
#
_cell.length_a   1.000
_cell.length_b   1.000
_cell.length_c   1.000
_cell.angle_alpha   90.00
_cell.angle_beta   90.00
_cell.angle_gamma   90.00
#
_symmetry.space_group_name_H-M   'P 1'
#
loop_
_entity.id
_entity.type
_entity.pdbx_description
1 polymer ?
#
loop_
_entity_poly.entity_id
_entity_poly.type
_entity_poly.pdbx_seq_one_letter_code
_entity_poly.pdbx_strand_id
1 'polypeptide(L)'
;MDGSISLVHPKDPRSGSAHPRASAPTEPSSSSQDPPETEQSSSTIMSPSTPDANNSGPPFPGSPTYGFGDGDVSGLPVSQNPSQQHQRNQNDRPVYLSPPFHTYQFFAALERTFPTPTARNLMRATRALLVDRIGRVRREGLTVQDLENQAYLFKAALSELRSEMSMRTKNEGATIRTATAALRREVDRLDIKMKEDLGRLKHEIQMELDSSKGESRADANQQEVVIEEILSKSVVRVGELRATMEEVRWDNMRKGVMALSGFLVLIFLSMEFWKSNASQPRPTPHTDPSRPPPTNASTQTDELLSS
;
A
#
# COMPACT_ATOMS: atom_id res chain seq x y z
N MET A 1 -61.73 46.20 -29.63
CA MET A 1 -60.88 45.40 -28.72
C MET A 1 -60.53 44.13 -29.49
N ASP A 2 -59.51 44.08 -30.33
CA ASP A 2 -58.20 44.78 -30.37
C ASP A 2 -57.23 44.37 -29.23
N GLY A 3 -55.96 44.14 -29.60
CA GLY A 3 -54.91 43.48 -28.80
C GLY A 3 -54.54 42.13 -29.44
N SER A 4 -53.58 42.02 -30.38
CA SER A 4 -52.12 42.24 -30.28
C SER A 4 -51.45 41.21 -29.35
N ILE A 5 -50.29 40.59 -29.62
CA ILE A 5 -49.10 40.88 -30.46
C ILE A 5 -48.54 39.50 -30.90
N SER A 6 -48.13 39.13 -32.12
CA SER A 6 -47.29 39.73 -33.19
C SER A 6 -45.77 39.76 -32.92
N LEU A 7 -45.02 38.87 -33.60
CA LEU A 7 -43.66 39.02 -34.19
C LEU A 7 -43.29 37.66 -34.84
N VAL A 8 -43.34 37.48 -36.18
CA VAL A 8 -42.41 37.93 -37.24
C VAL A 8 -41.03 37.26 -37.12
N HIS A 9 -40.66 36.23 -37.91
CA HIS A 9 -40.31 36.14 -39.36
C HIS A 9 -38.88 36.62 -39.75
N PRO A 10 -38.26 36.07 -40.83
CA PRO A 10 -36.81 35.81 -40.87
C PRO A 10 -36.00 36.71 -41.84
N LYS A 11 -34.65 36.55 -41.86
CA LYS A 11 -33.84 36.97 -43.01
C LYS A 11 -32.48 36.24 -43.18
N ASP A 12 -32.27 35.74 -44.39
CA ASP A 12 -31.00 35.42 -45.07
C ASP A 12 -30.89 36.41 -46.28
N PRO A 13 -29.92 36.42 -47.24
CA PRO A 13 -28.72 35.57 -47.42
C PRO A 13 -27.41 36.32 -47.82
N ARG A 14 -26.30 35.57 -48.00
CA ARG A 14 -25.34 35.62 -49.14
C ARG A 14 -24.25 34.54 -48.95
N SER A 15 -24.12 33.53 -49.83
CA SER A 15 -23.55 33.54 -51.21
C SER A 15 -22.01 33.59 -51.25
N GLY A 16 -21.29 32.62 -51.83
CA GLY A 16 -21.74 31.38 -52.50
C GLY A 16 -20.63 30.66 -53.29
N SER A 17 -20.95 29.54 -53.96
CA SER A 17 -20.14 28.75 -54.94
C SER A 17 -18.86 28.03 -54.45
N ALA A 18 -18.41 26.90 -55.03
CA ALA A 18 -19.12 25.82 -55.74
C ALA A 18 -18.24 24.54 -55.94
N HIS A 19 -18.72 23.38 -55.47
CA HIS A 19 -18.61 22.03 -56.11
C HIS A 19 -17.19 21.43 -56.46
N PRO A 20 -17.08 20.13 -56.84
CA PRO A 20 -17.09 19.01 -55.88
C PRO A 20 -15.99 17.93 -56.15
N ARG A 21 -15.99 16.80 -55.40
CA ARG A 21 -15.82 15.38 -55.89
C ARG A 21 -15.05 14.42 -54.95
N ALA A 22 -15.81 13.47 -54.37
CA ALA A 22 -15.52 12.03 -54.13
C ALA A 22 -14.27 11.50 -53.35
N SER A 23 -14.48 10.28 -52.83
CA SER A 23 -13.50 9.24 -52.45
C SER A 23 -12.79 9.30 -51.08
N ALA A 24 -13.11 8.31 -50.25
CA ALA A 24 -12.25 7.69 -49.22
C ALA A 24 -11.42 6.55 -49.88
N PRO A 25 -10.52 5.81 -49.18
CA PRO A 25 -10.14 5.86 -47.75
C PRO A 25 -8.63 6.04 -47.49
N THR A 26 -8.22 5.96 -46.22
CA THR A 26 -6.82 5.89 -45.79
C THR A 26 -6.59 4.64 -44.94
N GLU A 27 -5.60 3.83 -45.31
CA GLU A 27 -5.01 2.76 -44.50
C GLU A 27 -3.50 3.03 -44.27
N PRO A 28 -2.80 2.29 -43.39
CA PRO A 28 -1.59 2.80 -42.73
C PRO A 28 -0.27 2.55 -43.47
N SER A 29 0.78 3.24 -43.01
CA SER A 29 2.18 2.97 -43.35
C SER A 29 3.00 2.72 -42.08
N SER A 30 3.72 1.61 -42.04
CA SER A 30 4.67 1.26 -40.97
C SER A 30 6.09 1.76 -41.27
N SER A 31 6.91 1.96 -40.24
CA SER A 31 8.36 1.80 -40.34
C SER A 31 8.95 1.44 -38.99
N SER A 32 10.02 0.64 -38.99
CA SER A 32 10.69 0.10 -37.80
C SER A 32 12.17 0.49 -37.80
N GLN A 33 12.77 0.66 -36.62
CA GLN A 33 14.22 0.52 -36.44
C GLN A 33 14.55 0.21 -34.97
N ASP A 34 15.69 -0.46 -34.76
CA ASP A 34 16.08 -1.20 -33.55
C ASP A 34 17.42 -0.64 -32.96
N PRO A 35 17.98 -1.21 -31.85
CA PRO A 35 18.83 -0.46 -30.91
C PRO A 35 20.32 -0.90 -30.89
N PRO A 36 21.11 -0.42 -29.89
CA PRO A 36 22.39 -1.03 -29.50
C PRO A 36 22.39 -1.60 -28.05
N GLU A 37 22.61 -2.91 -27.93
CA GLU A 37 23.85 -3.55 -27.42
C GLU A 37 24.83 -2.78 -26.47
N THR A 38 25.57 -3.37 -25.51
CA THR A 38 25.61 -4.72 -24.86
C THR A 38 26.40 -4.66 -23.53
N GLU A 39 26.36 -5.75 -22.73
CA GLU A 39 27.38 -6.30 -21.80
C GLU A 39 27.10 -6.25 -20.27
N GLN A 40 27.53 -7.20 -19.44
CA GLN A 40 27.60 -8.69 -19.50
C GLN A 40 27.93 -9.24 -18.08
N SER A 41 27.87 -10.56 -17.86
CA SER A 41 28.28 -11.30 -16.64
C SER A 41 27.39 -11.24 -15.38
N SER A 42 27.34 -12.26 -14.49
CA SER A 42 27.63 -13.71 -14.61
C SER A 42 27.16 -14.47 -13.35
N SER A 43 26.52 -15.64 -13.48
CA SER A 43 26.72 -16.80 -12.58
C SER A 43 25.91 -18.05 -13.00
N THR A 44 26.54 -19.21 -12.89
CA THR A 44 25.99 -20.53 -13.25
C THR A 44 25.11 -21.12 -12.15
N ILE A 45 24.00 -21.76 -12.52
CA ILE A 45 23.27 -22.69 -11.65
C ILE A 45 23.52 -24.12 -12.13
N MET A 46 23.78 -25.04 -11.19
CA MET A 46 24.15 -26.43 -11.44
C MET A 46 23.04 -27.37 -11.01
N SER A 47 22.56 -28.22 -11.92
CA SER A 47 21.48 -29.19 -11.66
C SER A 47 21.96 -30.42 -10.89
N PRO A 48 21.09 -31.00 -10.05
CA PRO A 48 21.00 -32.44 -9.86
C PRO A 48 19.62 -33.00 -10.26
N SER A 49 19.56 -34.32 -10.43
CA SER A 49 18.45 -35.05 -11.08
C SER A 49 17.26 -35.40 -10.16
N THR A 50 16.15 -35.80 -10.78
CA THR A 50 15.03 -36.51 -10.13
C THR A 50 15.43 -37.91 -9.64
N PRO A 51 14.63 -38.49 -8.74
CA PRO A 51 13.99 -39.76 -9.08
C PRO A 51 12.49 -39.83 -8.71
N ASP A 52 11.72 -40.57 -9.50
CA ASP A 52 10.36 -41.02 -9.13
C ASP A 52 10.42 -42.19 -8.14
N ALA A 53 9.59 -42.16 -7.09
CA ALA A 53 8.95 -43.36 -6.51
C ALA A 53 7.90 -43.03 -5.42
N ASN A 54 6.63 -43.09 -5.81
CA ASN A 54 5.54 -43.80 -5.11
C ASN A 54 5.62 -43.98 -3.57
N ASN A 55 4.76 -43.28 -2.82
CA ASN A 55 4.25 -43.78 -1.54
C ASN A 55 2.79 -43.32 -1.30
N SER A 56 1.98 -44.18 -0.69
CA SER A 56 0.55 -43.97 -0.44
C SER A 56 0.27 -43.84 1.06
N GLY A 57 -0.37 -42.75 1.47
CA GLY A 57 -0.76 -42.50 2.88
C GLY A 57 -2.10 -41.76 2.96
N PRO A 58 -2.89 -41.94 4.05
CA PRO A 58 -4.28 -41.52 4.09
C PRO A 58 -4.47 -40.02 4.40
N PRO A 59 -5.52 -39.36 3.86
CA PRO A 59 -5.89 -38.01 4.26
C PRO A 59 -6.54 -38.00 5.65
N PHE A 60 -6.09 -37.09 6.51
CA PHE A 60 -6.74 -36.83 7.81
C PHE A 60 -8.03 -35.99 7.62
N PRO A 61 -9.06 -36.19 8.46
CA PRO A 61 -10.34 -35.49 8.35
C PRO A 61 -10.34 -34.13 9.08
N GLY A 62 -11.18 -33.20 8.63
CA GLY A 62 -11.64 -32.08 9.46
C GLY A 62 -11.36 -30.68 8.92
N SER A 63 -12.25 -30.18 8.06
CA SER A 63 -12.51 -28.74 7.90
C SER A 63 -13.97 -28.57 7.45
N PRO A 64 -14.77 -27.69 8.08
CA PRO A 64 -16.19 -27.58 7.77
C PRO A 64 -16.40 -26.82 6.45
N THR A 65 -16.40 -27.55 5.33
CA THR A 65 -16.93 -27.03 4.07
C THR A 65 -18.39 -26.63 4.28
N TYR A 66 -18.68 -25.33 4.18
CA TYR A 66 -20.05 -24.83 4.10
C TYR A 66 -20.67 -25.33 2.79
N GLY A 67 -21.31 -26.49 2.86
CA GLY A 67 -21.95 -27.15 1.73
C GLY A 67 -23.19 -26.41 1.25
N PHE A 68 -22.99 -25.40 0.40
CA PHE A 68 -23.95 -25.19 -0.69
C PHE A 68 -23.91 -26.46 -1.54
N GLY A 69 -24.94 -27.30 -1.38
CA GLY A 69 -24.95 -28.65 -1.92
C GLY A 69 -24.77 -28.65 -3.43
N ASP A 70 -23.89 -29.53 -3.91
CA ASP A 70 -23.76 -29.84 -5.34
C ASP A 70 -24.98 -30.68 -5.77
N GLY A 71 -26.13 -29.99 -5.82
CA GLY A 71 -27.42 -30.56 -6.16
C GLY A 71 -27.46 -30.83 -7.64
N ASP A 72 -27.10 -32.06 -8.02
CA ASP A 72 -26.97 -32.55 -9.39
C ASP A 72 -28.04 -31.97 -10.34
N VAL A 73 -27.61 -31.07 -11.23
CA VAL A 73 -28.48 -30.37 -12.18
C VAL A 73 -28.65 -31.18 -13.48
N SER A 74 -28.38 -32.50 -13.46
CA SER A 74 -28.69 -33.48 -14.50
C SER A 74 -30.21 -33.74 -14.66
N GLY A 75 -31.01 -32.67 -14.70
CA GLY A 75 -32.46 -32.71 -14.79
C GLY A 75 -33.13 -31.46 -15.39
N LEU A 76 -32.39 -30.39 -15.69
CA LEU A 76 -32.96 -29.27 -16.44
C LEU A 76 -33.04 -29.63 -17.94
N PRO A 77 -34.24 -29.61 -18.56
CA PRO A 77 -34.38 -30.00 -19.97
C PRO A 77 -33.68 -28.99 -20.87
N VAL A 78 -32.60 -29.45 -21.52
CA VAL A 78 -31.90 -28.71 -22.57
C VAL A 78 -32.86 -28.41 -23.72
N SER A 79 -33.00 -27.12 -24.04
CA SER A 79 -33.55 -26.58 -25.29
C SER A 79 -34.65 -27.41 -25.97
N GLN A 80 -35.82 -27.52 -25.32
CA GLN A 80 -37.03 -27.91 -26.04
C GLN A 80 -37.46 -26.75 -26.96
N ASN A 81 -36.86 -26.72 -28.15
CA ASN A 81 -37.22 -25.80 -29.23
C ASN A 81 -38.76 -25.84 -29.43
N PRO A 82 -39.49 -24.71 -29.27
CA PRO A 82 -40.95 -24.69 -29.18
C PRO A 82 -41.68 -25.22 -30.42
N SER A 83 -40.95 -25.34 -31.54
CA SER A 83 -41.41 -25.99 -32.77
C SER A 83 -41.67 -27.50 -32.64
N GLN A 84 -40.99 -28.24 -31.75
CA GLN A 84 -41.13 -29.70 -31.67
C GLN A 84 -42.41 -30.17 -30.96
N GLN A 85 -42.96 -29.40 -30.01
CA GLN A 85 -44.15 -29.83 -29.26
C GLN A 85 -45.46 -29.77 -30.08
N HIS A 86 -45.52 -28.99 -31.16
CA HIS A 86 -46.78 -28.64 -31.84
C HIS A 86 -47.15 -29.49 -33.07
N GLN A 87 -46.35 -30.51 -33.41
CA GLN A 87 -46.75 -31.46 -34.47
C GLN A 87 -47.87 -32.44 -34.04
N ARG A 88 -48.18 -32.56 -32.73
CA ARG A 88 -49.06 -33.62 -32.22
C ARG A 88 -50.54 -33.24 -32.04
N ASN A 89 -50.90 -31.95 -32.12
CA ASN A 89 -52.26 -31.46 -31.82
C ASN A 89 -53.06 -30.93 -33.04
N GLN A 90 -52.56 -31.03 -34.27
CA GLN A 90 -53.19 -30.37 -35.44
C GLN A 90 -54.50 -31.02 -35.96
N ASN A 91 -54.97 -32.10 -35.32
CA ASN A 91 -56.14 -32.87 -35.80
C ASN A 91 -57.50 -32.32 -35.33
N ASP A 92 -57.57 -31.67 -34.17
CA ASP A 92 -58.84 -31.22 -33.57
C ASP A 92 -59.33 -29.88 -34.14
N ARG A 93 -59.51 -29.82 -35.46
CA ARG A 93 -60.20 -28.69 -36.10
C ARG A 93 -61.68 -28.71 -35.72
N PRO A 94 -62.23 -27.69 -35.03
CA PRO A 94 -63.65 -27.63 -34.75
C PRO A 94 -64.43 -27.45 -36.06
N VAL A 95 -65.04 -28.53 -36.55
CA VAL A 95 -65.95 -28.48 -37.69
C VAL A 95 -67.12 -27.58 -37.30
N TYR A 96 -67.20 -26.40 -37.92
CA TYR A 96 -68.32 -25.47 -37.72
C TYR A 96 -69.62 -26.11 -38.22
N LEU A 97 -70.32 -26.77 -37.30
CA LEU A 97 -71.61 -27.39 -37.53
C LEU A 97 -72.62 -26.36 -38.05
N SER A 98 -73.46 -26.80 -38.98
CA SER A 98 -74.54 -26.02 -39.58
C SER A 98 -75.38 -25.29 -38.51
N PRO A 99 -75.83 -24.03 -38.73
CA PRO A 99 -76.57 -23.28 -37.73
C PRO A 99 -77.77 -24.08 -37.17
N PRO A 100 -77.91 -24.21 -35.83
CA PRO A 100 -78.92 -25.06 -35.20
C PRO A 100 -80.36 -24.47 -35.25
N PHE A 101 -80.67 -23.64 -36.25
CA PHE A 101 -81.97 -23.02 -36.43
C PHE A 101 -82.81 -23.76 -37.47
N HIS A 102 -83.47 -24.83 -37.04
CA HIS A 102 -84.39 -25.63 -37.85
C HIS A 102 -85.65 -24.83 -38.21
N THR A 103 -85.51 -24.01 -39.25
CA THR A 103 -86.50 -23.04 -39.73
C THR A 103 -87.88 -23.68 -39.99
N TYR A 104 -87.90 -24.92 -40.47
CA TYR A 104 -89.13 -25.70 -40.69
C TYR A 104 -89.86 -26.07 -39.40
N GLN A 105 -89.14 -26.58 -38.38
CA GLN A 105 -89.76 -26.94 -37.09
C GLN A 105 -90.28 -25.69 -36.35
N PHE A 106 -89.51 -24.59 -36.38
CA PHE A 106 -89.95 -23.32 -35.80
C PHE A 106 -91.21 -22.79 -36.48
N PHE A 107 -91.30 -22.88 -37.81
CA PHE A 107 -92.49 -22.49 -38.56
C PHE A 107 -93.70 -23.40 -38.25
N ALA A 108 -93.51 -24.72 -38.21
CA ALA A 108 -94.56 -25.69 -37.89
C ALA A 108 -95.05 -25.65 -36.42
N ALA A 109 -94.27 -25.04 -35.53
CA ALA A 109 -94.72 -24.67 -34.19
C ALA A 109 -95.59 -23.39 -34.23
N LEU A 110 -95.14 -22.34 -34.92
CA LEU A 110 -95.87 -21.06 -35.02
C LEU A 110 -97.21 -21.19 -35.75
N GLU A 111 -97.30 -22.04 -36.78
CA GLU A 111 -98.53 -22.23 -37.58
C GLU A 111 -99.68 -22.90 -36.77
N ARG A 112 -99.39 -23.47 -35.59
CA ARG A 112 -100.43 -23.94 -34.64
C ARG A 112 -101.06 -22.82 -33.81
N THR A 113 -100.48 -21.62 -33.81
CA THR A 113 -100.87 -20.52 -32.91
C THR A 113 -101.15 -19.21 -33.65
N PHE A 114 -100.56 -19.02 -34.83
CA PHE A 114 -100.69 -17.82 -35.64
C PHE A 114 -101.02 -18.16 -37.10
N PRO A 115 -101.78 -17.32 -37.82
CA PRO A 115 -101.98 -17.48 -39.25
C PRO A 115 -100.67 -17.59 -40.03
N THR A 116 -100.64 -18.48 -41.02
CA THR A 116 -99.52 -18.74 -41.96
C THR A 116 -98.70 -17.50 -42.39
N PRO A 117 -99.29 -16.34 -42.81
CA PRO A 117 -98.49 -15.15 -43.15
C PRO A 117 -97.76 -14.55 -41.94
N THR A 118 -98.39 -14.50 -40.77
CA THR A 118 -97.80 -13.97 -39.53
C THR A 118 -96.68 -14.89 -39.02
N ALA A 119 -96.92 -16.21 -39.00
CA ALA A 119 -95.91 -17.21 -38.67
C ALA A 119 -94.68 -17.13 -39.60
N ARG A 120 -94.91 -16.91 -40.91
CA ARG A 120 -93.86 -16.76 -41.92
C ARG A 120 -93.01 -15.51 -41.70
N ASN A 121 -93.65 -14.38 -41.35
CA ASN A 121 -92.94 -13.13 -41.08
C ASN A 121 -92.15 -13.18 -39.78
N LEU A 122 -92.72 -13.76 -38.71
CA LEU A 122 -92.01 -13.93 -37.44
C LEU A 122 -90.79 -14.85 -37.58
N MET A 123 -90.91 -15.97 -38.30
CA MET A 123 -89.78 -16.84 -38.65
C MET A 123 -88.68 -16.13 -39.44
N ARG A 124 -89.04 -15.24 -40.38
CA ARG A 124 -88.05 -14.44 -41.12
C ARG A 124 -87.35 -13.43 -40.21
N ALA A 125 -88.08 -12.78 -39.31
CA ALA A 125 -87.53 -11.82 -38.35
C ALA A 125 -86.58 -12.48 -37.34
N THR A 126 -86.97 -13.62 -36.74
CA THR A 126 -86.08 -14.35 -35.80
C THR A 126 -84.84 -14.90 -36.50
N ARG A 127 -84.97 -15.42 -37.73
CA ARG A 127 -83.82 -15.84 -38.54
C ARG A 127 -82.87 -14.68 -38.84
N ALA A 128 -83.39 -13.50 -39.19
CA ALA A 128 -82.57 -12.32 -39.47
C ALA A 128 -81.81 -11.84 -38.21
N LEU A 129 -82.49 -11.75 -37.06
CA LEU A 129 -81.88 -11.37 -35.79
C LEU A 129 -80.81 -12.37 -35.34
N LEU A 130 -81.07 -13.67 -35.50
CA LEU A 130 -80.11 -14.72 -35.18
C LEU A 130 -78.87 -14.65 -36.09
N VAL A 131 -79.04 -14.35 -37.39
CA VAL A 131 -77.93 -14.15 -38.33
C VAL A 131 -77.11 -12.90 -37.99
N ASP A 132 -77.72 -11.77 -37.60
CA ASP A 132 -76.95 -10.60 -37.12
C ASP A 132 -76.18 -10.94 -35.84
N ARG A 133 -76.83 -11.55 -34.84
CA ARG A 133 -76.17 -11.91 -33.58
C ARG A 133 -75.02 -12.90 -33.77
N ILE A 134 -75.18 -13.95 -34.58
CA ILE A 134 -74.09 -14.87 -34.93
C ILE A 134 -73.01 -14.14 -35.74
N GLY A 135 -73.39 -13.29 -36.70
CA GLY A 135 -72.47 -12.48 -37.48
C GLY A 135 -71.69 -11.46 -36.63
N ARG A 136 -72.27 -10.99 -35.52
CA ARG A 136 -71.62 -10.16 -34.50
C ARG A 136 -70.67 -10.98 -33.63
N VAL A 137 -71.12 -12.10 -33.07
CA VAL A 137 -70.28 -12.99 -32.25
C VAL A 137 -69.08 -13.52 -33.05
N ARG A 138 -69.20 -13.73 -34.36
CA ARG A 138 -68.08 -14.10 -35.25
C ARG A 138 -67.17 -12.92 -35.67
N ARG A 139 -67.49 -11.68 -35.26
CA ARG A 139 -66.65 -10.47 -35.46
C ARG A 139 -66.02 -9.98 -34.16
N GLU A 140 -66.74 -10.13 -33.04
CA GLU A 140 -66.33 -9.68 -31.70
C GLU A 140 -65.72 -10.81 -30.87
N GLY A 141 -66.01 -12.08 -31.18
CA GLY A 141 -65.47 -13.26 -30.51
C GLY A 141 -64.14 -13.72 -31.10
N LEU A 142 -63.15 -13.91 -30.23
CA LEU A 142 -61.83 -14.45 -30.56
C LEU A 142 -61.96 -15.91 -31.04
N THR A 143 -61.25 -16.32 -32.09
CA THR A 143 -61.25 -17.73 -32.49
C THR A 143 -60.31 -18.55 -31.60
N VAL A 144 -60.55 -19.86 -31.51
CA VAL A 144 -59.66 -20.78 -30.79
C VAL A 144 -58.24 -20.74 -31.40
N GLN A 145 -58.15 -20.62 -32.73
CA GLN A 145 -56.89 -20.51 -33.47
C GLN A 145 -56.10 -19.23 -33.13
N ASP A 146 -56.78 -18.10 -32.91
CA ASP A 146 -56.13 -16.86 -32.49
C ASP A 146 -55.52 -16.99 -31.07
N LEU A 147 -56.26 -17.62 -30.16
CA LEU A 147 -55.81 -17.90 -28.79
C LEU A 147 -54.62 -18.88 -28.77
N GLU A 148 -54.67 -19.94 -29.59
CA GLU A 148 -53.57 -20.89 -29.76
C GLU A 148 -52.31 -20.21 -30.33
N ASN A 149 -52.46 -19.33 -31.32
CA ASN A 149 -51.36 -18.56 -31.90
C ASN A 149 -50.74 -17.59 -30.87
N GLN A 150 -51.57 -16.88 -30.09
CA GLN A 150 -51.08 -16.03 -28.99
C GLN A 150 -50.36 -16.85 -27.90
N ALA A 151 -50.89 -18.02 -27.54
CA ALA A 151 -50.24 -18.94 -26.60
C ALA A 151 -48.90 -19.47 -27.13
N TYR A 152 -48.79 -19.76 -28.43
CA TYR A 152 -47.53 -20.12 -29.08
C TYR A 152 -46.50 -19.00 -28.99
N LEU A 153 -46.87 -17.77 -29.36
CA LEU A 153 -45.97 -16.60 -29.29
C LEU A 153 -45.50 -16.32 -27.86
N PHE A 154 -46.41 -16.39 -26.88
CA PHE A 154 -46.07 -16.22 -25.47
C PHE A 154 -45.12 -17.32 -24.96
N LYS A 155 -45.34 -18.58 -25.37
CA LYS A 155 -44.48 -19.72 -25.01
C LYS A 155 -43.10 -19.66 -25.69
N ALA A 156 -43.02 -19.11 -26.91
CA ALA A 156 -41.74 -18.82 -27.57
C ALA A 156 -40.97 -17.74 -26.81
N ALA A 157 -41.59 -16.60 -26.49
CA ALA A 157 -40.98 -15.51 -25.72
C ALA A 157 -40.53 -15.95 -24.31
N LEU A 158 -41.31 -16.80 -23.62
CA LEU A 158 -40.91 -17.39 -22.35
C LEU A 158 -39.71 -18.34 -22.49
N SER A 159 -39.62 -19.10 -23.59
CA SER A 159 -38.47 -19.97 -23.87
C SER A 159 -37.21 -19.14 -24.15
N GLU A 160 -37.35 -18.06 -24.91
CA GLU A 160 -36.29 -17.10 -25.22
C GLU A 160 -35.78 -16.44 -23.93
N LEU A 161 -36.66 -15.82 -23.14
CA LEU A 161 -36.33 -15.20 -21.84
C LEU A 161 -35.67 -16.19 -20.86
N ARG A 162 -36.15 -17.45 -20.80
CA ARG A 162 -35.53 -18.49 -19.96
C ARG A 162 -34.12 -18.85 -20.44
N SER A 163 -33.90 -18.90 -21.75
CA SER A 163 -32.58 -19.15 -22.33
C SER A 163 -31.63 -17.97 -22.09
N GLU A 164 -32.11 -16.74 -22.28
CA GLU A 164 -31.34 -15.52 -22.06
C GLU A 164 -30.96 -15.37 -20.59
N MET A 165 -31.91 -15.57 -19.66
CA MET A 165 -31.64 -15.53 -18.22
C MET A 165 -30.59 -16.59 -17.83
N SER A 166 -30.69 -17.81 -18.35
CA SER A 166 -29.69 -18.86 -18.10
C SER A 166 -28.30 -18.47 -18.63
N MET A 167 -28.22 -17.82 -19.80
CA MET A 167 -26.96 -17.34 -20.37
C MET A 167 -26.39 -16.15 -19.58
N ARG A 168 -27.23 -15.20 -19.17
CA ARG A 168 -26.85 -14.06 -18.31
C ARG A 168 -26.24 -14.54 -17.00
N THR A 169 -26.92 -15.42 -16.25
CA THR A 169 -26.42 -15.96 -14.99
C THR A 169 -25.12 -16.79 -15.16
N LYS A 170 -24.96 -17.51 -16.27
CA LYS A 170 -23.69 -18.21 -16.59
C LYS A 170 -22.54 -17.23 -16.84
N ASN A 171 -22.79 -16.16 -17.60
CA ASN A 171 -21.80 -15.13 -17.91
C ASN A 171 -21.41 -14.30 -16.68
N GLU A 172 -22.40 -13.94 -15.84
CA GLU A 172 -22.20 -13.30 -14.55
C GLU A 172 -21.37 -14.19 -13.61
N GLY A 173 -21.72 -15.48 -13.49
CA GLY A 173 -20.95 -16.45 -12.71
C GLY A 173 -19.50 -16.62 -13.20
N ALA A 174 -19.27 -16.60 -14.52
CA ALA A 174 -17.93 -16.61 -15.11
C ALA A 174 -17.15 -15.31 -14.81
N THR A 175 -17.83 -14.16 -14.87
CA THR A 175 -17.28 -12.83 -14.55
C THR A 175 -16.85 -12.76 -13.09
N ILE A 176 -17.73 -13.17 -12.16
CA ILE A 176 -17.45 -13.22 -10.72
C ILE A 176 -16.26 -14.14 -10.43
N ARG A 177 -16.25 -15.38 -10.98
CA ARG A 177 -15.11 -16.31 -10.82
C ARG A 177 -13.80 -15.71 -11.30
N THR A 178 -13.82 -14.98 -12.42
CA THR A 178 -12.63 -14.32 -12.99
C THR A 178 -12.16 -13.18 -12.08
N ALA A 179 -13.08 -12.34 -11.59
CA ALA A 179 -12.77 -11.26 -10.65
C ALA A 179 -12.22 -11.77 -9.31
N THR A 180 -12.81 -12.82 -8.73
CA THR A 180 -12.28 -13.47 -7.51
C THR A 180 -10.89 -14.07 -7.75
N ALA A 181 -10.64 -14.65 -8.92
CA ALA A 181 -9.32 -15.19 -9.28
C ALA A 181 -8.28 -14.10 -9.57
N ALA A 182 -8.68 -12.91 -10.01
CA ALA A 182 -7.80 -11.74 -10.11
C ALA A 182 -7.46 -11.19 -8.71
N LEU A 183 -8.49 -10.89 -7.90
CA LEU A 183 -8.33 -10.37 -6.54
C LEU A 183 -7.48 -11.30 -5.66
N ARG A 184 -7.60 -12.63 -5.81
CA ARG A 184 -6.73 -13.56 -5.09
C ARG A 184 -5.25 -13.38 -5.45
N ARG A 185 -4.91 -13.24 -6.73
CA ARG A 185 -3.54 -12.97 -7.19
C ARG A 185 -3.02 -11.62 -6.72
N GLU A 186 -3.90 -10.62 -6.57
CA GLU A 186 -3.55 -9.32 -6.00
C GLU A 186 -3.22 -9.43 -4.51
N VAL A 187 -3.99 -10.23 -3.74
CA VAL A 187 -3.68 -10.54 -2.34
C VAL A 187 -2.37 -11.32 -2.22
N ASP A 188 -2.17 -12.37 -3.02
CA ASP A 188 -0.93 -13.17 -3.01
C ASP A 188 0.29 -12.29 -3.38
N ARG A 189 0.15 -11.38 -4.36
CA ARG A 189 1.17 -10.38 -4.74
C ARG A 189 1.45 -9.37 -3.63
N LEU A 190 0.42 -8.93 -2.90
CA LEU A 190 0.54 -7.98 -1.81
C LEU A 190 1.22 -8.60 -0.58
N ASP A 191 0.93 -9.86 -0.26
CA ASP A 191 1.62 -10.61 0.80
C ASP A 191 3.12 -10.80 0.48
N ILE A 192 3.46 -11.17 -0.76
CA ILE A 192 4.85 -11.26 -1.21
C ILE A 192 5.55 -9.89 -1.08
N LYS A 193 4.93 -8.81 -1.58
CA LYS A 193 5.51 -7.46 -1.48
C LYS A 193 5.67 -7.01 -0.03
N MET A 194 4.68 -7.25 0.82
CA MET A 194 4.75 -6.88 2.25
C MET A 194 5.89 -7.62 2.97
N LYS A 195 6.15 -8.89 2.61
CA LYS A 195 7.30 -9.66 3.13
C LYS A 195 8.64 -9.14 2.62
N GLU A 196 8.71 -8.72 1.35
CA GLU A 196 9.88 -8.05 0.76
C GLU A 196 10.16 -6.70 1.44
N ASP A 197 9.15 -5.81 1.50
CA ASP A 197 9.23 -4.49 2.15
C ASP A 197 9.62 -4.61 3.64
N LEU A 198 9.03 -5.57 4.37
CA LEU A 198 9.36 -5.82 5.79
C LEU A 198 10.77 -6.43 5.95
N GLY A 199 11.17 -7.33 5.06
CA GLY A 199 12.53 -7.91 5.05
C GLY A 199 13.59 -6.85 4.77
N ARG A 200 13.33 -5.97 3.81
CA ARG A 200 14.14 -4.79 3.50
C ARG A 200 14.24 -3.86 4.70
N LEU A 201 13.11 -3.39 5.23
CA LEU A 201 13.08 -2.46 6.38
C LEU A 201 13.80 -3.05 7.60
N LYS A 202 13.64 -4.36 7.86
CA LYS A 202 14.39 -5.04 8.92
C LYS A 202 15.90 -5.02 8.66
N HIS A 203 16.34 -5.27 7.44
CA HIS A 203 17.77 -5.24 7.10
C HIS A 203 18.34 -3.81 7.18
N GLU A 204 17.58 -2.82 6.73
CA GLU A 204 17.90 -1.39 6.78
C GLU A 204 18.07 -0.92 8.24
N ILE A 205 17.13 -1.25 9.14
CA ILE A 205 17.24 -0.98 10.59
C ILE A 205 18.41 -1.74 11.22
N GLN A 206 18.69 -2.97 10.81
CA GLN A 206 19.85 -3.72 11.32
C GLN A 206 21.18 -3.08 10.89
N MET A 207 21.29 -2.65 9.63
CA MET A 207 22.46 -1.94 9.12
C MET A 207 22.64 -0.58 9.79
N GLU A 208 21.58 0.19 10.00
CA GLU A 208 21.62 1.47 10.72
C GLU A 208 22.07 1.27 12.18
N LEU A 209 21.50 0.27 12.87
CA LEU A 209 21.85 -0.03 14.26
C LEU A 209 23.29 -0.52 14.41
N ASP A 210 23.77 -1.41 13.54
CA ASP A 210 25.17 -1.87 13.57
C ASP A 210 26.14 -0.76 13.13
N SER A 211 25.73 0.15 12.24
CA SER A 211 26.49 1.35 11.88
C SER A 211 26.62 2.31 13.06
N SER A 212 25.51 2.70 13.69
CA SER A 212 25.49 3.61 14.85
C SER A 212 26.24 3.03 16.06
N LYS A 213 26.14 1.72 16.27
CA LYS A 213 26.91 0.99 17.29
C LYS A 213 28.40 0.88 16.93
N GLY A 214 28.73 0.81 15.65
CA GLY A 214 30.10 0.88 15.13
C GLY A 214 30.73 2.26 15.36
N GLU A 215 30.00 3.32 15.01
CA GLU A 215 30.34 4.73 15.24
C GLU A 215 30.54 5.03 16.73
N SER A 216 29.56 4.71 17.57
CA SER A 216 29.65 4.88 19.03
C SER A 216 30.83 4.13 19.66
N ARG A 217 31.22 2.98 19.08
CA ARG A 217 32.43 2.25 19.52
C ARG A 217 33.71 2.85 18.97
N ALA A 218 33.71 3.39 17.75
CA ALA A 218 34.85 4.11 17.19
C ALA A 218 35.15 5.37 18.00
N ASP A 219 34.13 6.14 18.37
CA ASP A 219 34.23 7.30 19.28
C ASP A 219 34.80 6.91 20.64
N ALA A 220 34.32 5.82 21.24
CA ALA A 220 34.84 5.32 22.53
C ALA A 220 36.32 4.93 22.42
N ASN A 221 36.70 4.15 21.41
CA ASN A 221 38.09 3.78 21.15
C ASN A 221 38.97 5.03 20.89
N GLN A 222 38.45 6.04 20.19
CA GLN A 222 39.16 7.29 19.93
C GLN A 222 39.39 8.08 21.22
N GLN A 223 38.41 8.12 22.13
CA GLN A 223 38.57 8.73 23.45
C GLN A 223 39.62 7.98 24.29
N GLU A 224 39.63 6.64 24.27
CA GLU A 224 40.66 5.82 24.94
C GLU A 224 42.08 6.14 24.41
N VAL A 225 42.26 6.22 23.09
CA VAL A 225 43.55 6.57 22.47
C VAL A 225 44.00 8.00 22.85
N VAL A 226 43.09 8.97 22.88
CA VAL A 226 43.40 10.35 23.30
C VAL A 226 43.78 10.40 24.80
N ILE A 227 43.12 9.61 25.65
CA ILE A 227 43.46 9.49 27.07
C ILE A 227 44.86 8.87 27.25
N GLU A 228 45.19 7.81 26.50
CA GLU A 228 46.53 7.20 26.53
C GLU A 228 47.62 8.17 26.03
N GLU A 229 47.36 8.92 24.95
CA GLU A 229 48.30 9.92 24.43
C GLU A 229 48.56 11.04 25.46
N ILE A 230 47.50 11.54 26.12
CA ILE A 230 47.61 12.55 27.18
C ILE A 230 48.36 12.01 28.40
N LEU A 231 48.08 10.76 28.81
CA LEU A 231 48.77 10.10 29.93
C LEU A 231 50.26 9.91 29.62
N SER A 232 50.59 9.41 28.43
CA SER A 232 51.97 9.24 27.96
C SER A 232 52.73 10.57 27.93
N LYS A 233 52.13 11.62 27.33
CA LYS A 233 52.68 12.99 27.36
C LYS A 233 52.88 13.50 28.79
N SER A 234 51.92 13.27 29.69
CA SER A 234 52.01 13.69 31.08
C SER A 234 53.18 13.03 31.81
N VAL A 235 53.36 11.70 31.65
CA VAL A 235 54.48 10.96 32.23
C VAL A 235 55.82 11.49 31.72
N VAL A 236 55.95 11.75 30.41
CA VAL A 236 57.16 12.35 29.83
C VAL A 236 57.43 13.75 30.40
N ARG A 237 56.40 14.63 30.47
CA ARG A 237 56.54 15.97 31.06
C ARG A 237 56.94 15.92 32.54
N VAL A 238 56.41 14.99 33.33
CA VAL A 238 56.83 14.80 34.73
C VAL A 238 58.29 14.34 34.81
N GLY A 239 58.75 13.52 33.86
CA GLY A 239 60.17 13.17 33.69
C GLY A 239 61.06 14.38 33.39
N GLU A 240 60.67 15.24 32.44
CA GLU A 240 61.38 16.48 32.11
C GLU A 240 61.41 17.47 33.29
N LEU A 241 60.29 17.66 33.97
CA LEU A 241 60.20 18.52 35.16
C LEU A 241 61.09 18.00 36.29
N ARG A 242 61.16 16.68 36.48
CA ARG A 242 62.07 16.08 37.46
C ARG A 242 63.54 16.26 37.06
N ALA A 243 63.89 16.04 35.79
CA ALA A 243 65.26 16.22 35.30
C ALA A 243 65.73 17.67 35.45
N THR A 244 64.87 18.65 35.15
CA THR A 244 65.16 20.08 35.33
C THR A 244 65.21 20.49 36.82
N MET A 245 64.39 19.90 37.70
CA MET A 245 64.55 20.06 39.16
C MET A 245 65.89 19.50 39.66
N GLU A 246 66.32 18.34 39.16
CA GLU A 246 67.62 17.75 39.51
C GLU A 246 68.78 18.62 38.96
N GLU A 247 68.67 19.15 37.75
CA GLU A 247 69.63 20.12 37.17
C GLU A 247 69.73 21.41 38.01
N VAL A 248 68.59 22.03 38.36
CA VAL A 248 68.55 23.24 39.21
C VAL A 248 69.15 22.95 40.60
N ARG A 249 68.94 21.76 41.15
CA ARG A 249 69.59 21.34 42.41
C ARG A 249 71.12 21.24 42.26
N TRP A 250 71.62 20.70 41.15
CA TRP A 250 73.05 20.61 40.88
C TRP A 250 73.68 21.99 40.62
N ASP A 251 73.02 22.87 39.88
CA ASP A 251 73.47 24.23 39.62
C ASP A 251 73.49 25.08 40.90
N ASN A 252 72.42 25.01 41.73
CA ASN A 252 72.41 25.71 43.02
C ASN A 252 73.50 25.18 43.97
N MET A 253 73.78 23.86 43.97
CA MET A 253 74.90 23.28 44.71
C MET A 253 76.25 23.82 44.21
N ARG A 254 76.47 23.87 42.88
CA ARG A 254 77.69 24.45 42.28
C ARG A 254 77.87 25.92 42.65
N LYS A 255 76.80 26.72 42.56
CA LYS A 255 76.78 28.14 42.96
C LYS A 255 77.09 28.32 44.45
N GLY A 256 76.52 27.49 45.32
CA GLY A 256 76.82 27.47 46.75
C GLY A 256 78.29 27.13 47.05
N VAL A 257 78.86 26.12 46.39
CA VAL A 257 80.29 25.76 46.52
C VAL A 257 81.20 26.90 46.03
N MET A 258 80.88 27.54 44.90
CA MET A 258 81.63 28.69 44.39
C MET A 258 81.56 29.89 45.34
N ALA A 259 80.39 30.20 45.89
CA ALA A 259 80.21 31.28 46.87
C ALA A 259 80.98 31.02 48.16
N LEU A 260 80.94 29.79 48.69
CA LEU A 260 81.68 29.41 49.90
C LEU A 260 83.20 29.43 49.68
N SER A 261 83.66 28.96 48.51
CA SER A 261 85.07 29.06 48.10
C SER A 261 85.53 30.52 47.99
N GLY A 262 84.74 31.37 47.33
CA GLY A 262 85.00 32.80 47.24
C GLY A 262 85.02 33.50 48.61
N PHE A 263 84.14 33.11 49.53
CA PHE A 263 84.11 33.64 50.90
C PHE A 263 85.35 33.22 51.70
N LEU A 264 85.82 31.96 51.57
CA LEU A 264 87.08 31.51 52.18
C LEU A 264 88.28 32.30 51.63
N VAL A 265 88.37 32.47 50.31
CA VAL A 265 89.42 33.28 49.67
C VAL A 265 89.37 34.74 50.15
N LEU A 266 88.17 35.32 50.27
CA LEU A 266 87.98 36.68 50.80
C LEU A 266 88.43 36.80 52.27
N ILE A 267 88.17 35.79 53.11
CA ILE A 267 88.69 35.74 54.49
C ILE A 267 90.22 35.69 54.50
N PHE A 268 90.85 34.85 53.68
CA PHE A 268 92.31 34.79 53.59
C PHE A 268 92.92 36.11 53.13
N LEU A 269 92.36 36.75 52.09
CA LEU A 269 92.81 38.06 51.63
C LEU A 269 92.60 39.15 52.70
N SER A 270 91.45 39.15 53.38
CA SER A 270 91.13 40.13 54.44
C SER A 270 92.06 39.97 55.65
N MET A 271 92.33 38.72 56.06
CA MET A 271 93.33 38.43 57.10
C MET A 271 94.69 38.96 56.71
N GLU A 272 95.16 38.74 55.48
CA GLU A 272 96.49 39.20 55.07
C GLU A 272 96.55 40.75 54.94
N PHE A 273 95.49 41.39 54.43
CA PHE A 273 95.38 42.87 54.37
C PHE A 273 95.30 43.54 55.75
N TRP A 274 94.66 42.91 56.74
CA TRP A 274 94.64 43.44 58.12
C TRP A 274 95.92 43.10 58.89
N LYS A 275 96.53 41.95 58.62
CA LYS A 275 97.85 41.54 59.12
C LYS A 275 98.98 42.45 58.60
N SER A 276 98.88 42.97 57.37
CA SER A 276 99.79 44.02 56.87
C SER A 276 99.62 45.39 57.55
N ASN A 277 98.64 45.55 58.45
CA ASN A 277 98.38 46.79 59.18
C ASN A 277 98.47 46.61 60.72
N ALA A 278 99.03 45.50 61.21
CA ALA A 278 99.02 45.12 62.63
C ALA A 278 100.43 44.88 63.22
N SER A 279 101.12 45.96 63.60
CA SER A 279 102.38 45.92 64.37
C SER A 279 102.13 46.29 65.85
N GLN A 280 102.58 45.46 66.80
CA GLN A 280 102.36 45.64 68.25
C GLN A 280 103.55 45.09 69.08
N PRO A 281 104.07 45.81 70.09
CA PRO A 281 104.13 45.32 71.50
C PRO A 281 103.86 46.45 72.55
N ARG A 282 103.21 46.26 73.73
CA ARG A 282 103.59 45.55 75.01
C ARG A 282 104.79 46.19 75.78
N PRO A 283 104.93 46.03 77.13
CA PRO A 283 103.94 45.68 78.20
C PRO A 283 104.14 46.34 79.62
N THR A 284 103.17 46.11 80.55
CA THR A 284 103.30 46.06 82.06
C THR A 284 103.68 47.31 82.88
N PRO A 285 103.39 47.39 84.22
CA PRO A 285 102.56 46.54 85.12
C PRO A 285 101.38 47.37 85.75
N HIS A 286 100.82 47.29 86.99
CA HIS A 286 100.96 46.46 88.22
C HIS A 286 99.71 46.57 89.17
N THR A 287 99.72 45.82 90.29
CA THR A 287 99.01 45.99 91.59
C THR A 287 97.46 45.88 91.72
N ASP A 288 97.05 45.02 92.67
CA ASP A 288 95.71 44.63 93.18
C ASP A 288 95.45 45.31 94.58
N PRO A 289 94.37 45.11 95.39
CA PRO A 289 93.06 44.46 95.17
C PRO A 289 91.81 45.22 95.73
N SER A 290 90.58 44.80 95.39
CA SER A 290 89.37 44.82 96.28
C SER A 290 88.12 44.14 95.67
N ARG A 291 87.06 43.92 96.49
CA ARG A 291 86.00 42.87 96.36
C ARG A 291 84.81 43.20 97.32
N PRO A 292 83.52 42.74 97.19
CA PRO A 292 82.76 42.00 96.16
C PRO A 292 81.44 42.74 95.67
N PRO A 293 80.15 42.26 95.74
CA PRO A 293 79.14 42.50 94.67
C PRO A 293 77.77 42.99 95.25
N PRO A 294 76.56 42.57 94.78
CA PRO A 294 76.00 42.27 93.44
C PRO A 294 74.83 43.24 93.09
N THR A 295 73.92 42.88 92.14
CA THR A 295 72.43 43.04 92.20
C THR A 295 71.73 43.54 90.91
N ASN A 296 70.86 42.66 90.37
CA ASN A 296 69.58 42.82 89.62
C ASN A 296 69.26 44.00 88.67
N ALA A 297 68.86 43.65 87.43
CA ALA A 297 67.59 44.04 86.73
C ALA A 297 67.48 43.15 85.46
N SER A 298 66.43 42.34 85.19
CA SER A 298 65.08 42.68 84.65
C SER A 298 65.14 43.63 83.45
N THR A 299 64.55 43.36 82.27
CA THR A 299 63.20 42.84 81.95
C THR A 299 63.27 42.22 80.51
N GLN A 300 62.69 41.05 80.17
CA GLN A 300 61.28 40.80 79.75
C GLN A 300 60.81 41.69 78.56
N THR A 301 60.04 41.26 77.55
CA THR A 301 59.36 39.97 77.27
C THR A 301 59.12 39.79 75.75
N ASP A 302 58.55 38.64 75.38
CA ASP A 302 58.01 38.26 74.06
C ASP A 302 56.97 39.22 73.44
N GLU A 303 56.86 39.21 72.11
CA GLU A 303 55.69 38.73 71.32
C GLU A 303 56.23 38.30 69.93
N LEU A 304 55.91 37.11 69.39
CA LEU A 304 54.66 36.68 68.74
C LEU A 304 54.26 37.60 67.56
N LEU A 305 54.23 37.18 66.29
CA LEU A 305 53.68 35.98 65.63
C LEU A 305 52.15 36.02 65.49
N SER A 306 51.68 36.53 64.34
CA SER A 306 50.37 36.19 63.76
C SER A 306 50.28 36.60 62.28
N SER A 307 49.57 35.78 61.50
CA SER A 307 49.02 36.02 60.14
C SER A 307 50.02 36.27 59.01
#